data_AF-A0A453HS91-F1
#
_entry.id   AF-A0A453HS91-F1
#
_cell.length_a   1.000
_cell.length_b   1.000
_cell.length_c   1.000
_cell.angle_alpha   90.00
_cell.angle_beta   90.00
_cell.angle_gamma   90.00
#
_symmetry.space_group_name_H-M   'P 1'
#
loop_
_entity.id
_entity.type
_entity.pdbx_description
1 polymer ?
#
loop_
_entity_poly.entity_id
_entity_poly.type
_entity_poly.pdbx_seq_one_letter_code
_entity_poly.pdbx_strand_id
1 'polypeptide(L)'
;MTIAKGTARGMAYLHDDASIVHGNLTASNVLLDDGSSPKIADIGLSRLMTAAANSNVLAAAGALGYRAPELSKLKKASAKTDIYSLGVIILELLTGRSPADTTNGMDLPQWVSSIVKEEWTSEVFDVELMRDATTGPDGDELMDTLKLALQCVDPSPSARPEAREVLRQLEQIRPGQEGPGDEAHVASASNE
;
A
#
# COMPACT_ATOMS: atom_id res chain seq x y z
N MET A 1 -3.07 9.95 0.19
CA MET A 1 -3.06 8.49 -0.11
C MET A 1 -4.28 7.96 -0.91
N THR A 2 -4.75 8.63 -1.97
CA THR A 2 -5.99 8.22 -2.70
C THR A 2 -5.87 6.89 -3.45
N ILE A 3 -4.74 6.67 -4.14
CA ILE A 3 -4.51 5.44 -4.94
C ILE A 3 -4.51 4.22 -4.03
N ALA A 4 -3.76 4.24 -2.92
CA ALA A 4 -3.73 3.15 -1.94
C ALA A 4 -5.14 2.81 -1.40
N LYS A 5 -5.91 3.83 -0.98
CA LYS A 5 -7.29 3.66 -0.49
C LYS A 5 -8.20 3.04 -1.55
N GLY A 6 -8.13 3.52 -2.79
CA GLY A 6 -8.95 3.01 -3.87
C GLY A 6 -8.58 1.58 -4.31
N THR A 7 -7.29 1.25 -4.37
CA THR A 7 -6.83 -0.11 -4.64
C THR A 7 -7.25 -1.08 -3.53
N ALA A 8 -7.09 -0.69 -2.26
CA ALA A 8 -7.56 -1.49 -1.12
C ALA A 8 -9.07 -1.71 -1.17
N ARG A 9 -9.85 -0.71 -1.61
CA ARG A 9 -11.30 -0.84 -1.82
C ARG A 9 -11.64 -1.86 -2.89
N GLY A 10 -10.95 -1.82 -4.03
CA GLY A 10 -11.09 -2.83 -5.07
C GLY A 10 -10.76 -4.23 -4.56
N MET A 11 -9.67 -4.37 -3.80
CA MET A 11 -9.27 -5.65 -3.22
C MET A 11 -10.27 -6.19 -2.19
N ALA A 12 -10.82 -5.33 -1.32
CA ALA A 12 -11.86 -5.71 -0.37
C ALA A 12 -13.11 -6.24 -1.08
N TYR A 13 -13.54 -5.57 -2.15
CA TYR A 13 -14.64 -6.05 -2.99
C TYR A 13 -14.33 -7.42 -3.61
N LEU A 14 -13.14 -7.61 -4.19
CA LEU A 14 -12.76 -8.87 -4.81
C LEU A 14 -12.76 -10.02 -3.80
N HIS A 15 -12.15 -9.84 -2.64
CA HIS A 15 -12.02 -10.91 -1.64
C HIS A 15 -13.33 -11.19 -0.92
N ASP A 16 -14.01 -10.16 -0.43
CA ASP A 16 -15.11 -10.34 0.50
C ASP A 16 -16.46 -10.51 -0.20
N ASP A 17 -16.70 -9.69 -1.23
CA ASP A 17 -18.01 -9.63 -1.88
C ASP A 17 -18.06 -10.56 -3.09
N ALA A 18 -16.96 -10.67 -3.85
CA ALA A 18 -16.88 -11.51 -5.04
C ALA A 18 -16.22 -12.89 -4.80
N SER A 19 -15.53 -13.10 -3.67
CA SER A 19 -14.76 -14.33 -3.39
C SER A 19 -13.74 -14.69 -4.49
N ILE A 20 -13.11 -13.68 -5.08
CA ILE A 20 -12.12 -13.80 -6.16
C ILE A 20 -10.73 -13.45 -5.63
N VAL A 21 -9.78 -14.37 -5.80
CA VAL A 21 -8.35 -14.08 -5.66
C VAL A 21 -7.83 -13.49 -6.97
N HIS A 22 -7.14 -12.34 -6.90
CA HIS A 22 -6.58 -11.66 -8.05
C HIS A 22 -5.41 -12.47 -8.63
N GLY A 23 -4.39 -12.76 -7.81
CA GLY A 23 -3.25 -13.62 -8.13
C GLY A 23 -2.19 -13.01 -9.05
N ASN A 24 -2.43 -11.83 -9.60
CA ASN A 24 -1.48 -11.08 -10.44
C ASN A 24 -1.50 -9.56 -10.10
N LEU A 25 -1.64 -9.20 -8.82
CA LEU A 25 -1.74 -7.79 -8.45
C LEU A 25 -0.36 -7.14 -8.53
N THR A 26 -0.22 -6.11 -9.37
CA THR A 26 1.01 -5.32 -9.58
C THR A 26 0.61 -3.87 -9.85
N ALA A 27 1.55 -2.92 -9.79
CA ALA A 27 1.25 -1.52 -10.13
C ALA A 27 0.73 -1.36 -11.57
N SER A 28 1.24 -2.15 -12.54
CA SER A 28 0.74 -2.15 -13.93
C SER A 28 -0.73 -2.57 -14.07
N ASN A 29 -1.27 -3.29 -13.08
CA ASN A 29 -2.67 -3.73 -13.05
C ASN A 29 -3.56 -2.82 -12.18
N VAL A 30 -3.03 -1.71 -11.67
CA VAL A 30 -3.78 -0.62 -11.05
C VAL A 30 -3.83 0.55 -12.02
N LEU A 31 -4.86 0.57 -12.86
CA LEU A 31 -5.06 1.62 -13.86
C LEU A 31 -5.65 2.87 -13.20
N LEU A 32 -5.38 4.04 -13.76
CA LEU A 32 -6.00 5.30 -13.33
C LEU A 32 -6.96 5.78 -14.42
N ASP A 33 -8.17 6.18 -14.03
CA ASP A 33 -9.08 6.89 -14.93
C ASP A 33 -8.72 8.39 -15.02
N ASP A 34 -9.47 9.14 -15.83
CA ASP A 34 -9.25 10.59 -16.04
C ASP A 34 -9.33 11.42 -14.74
N GLY A 35 -9.96 10.89 -13.69
CA GLY A 35 -10.05 11.50 -12.37
C GLY A 35 -8.98 11.00 -11.40
N SER A 36 -7.93 10.32 -11.87
CA SER A 36 -6.90 9.67 -11.04
C SER A 36 -7.47 8.66 -10.03
N SER A 37 -8.65 8.10 -10.31
CA SER A 37 -9.23 7.04 -9.47
C SER A 37 -8.71 5.68 -9.91
N PRO A 38 -8.19 4.86 -8.98
CA PRO A 38 -7.63 3.56 -9.32
C PRO A 38 -8.70 2.53 -9.68
N LYS A 39 -8.40 1.68 -10.67
CA LYS A 39 -9.18 0.55 -11.15
C LYS A 39 -8.29 -0.69 -11.25
N ILE A 40 -8.72 -1.80 -10.67
CA ILE A 40 -7.98 -3.07 -10.75
C ILE A 40 -8.34 -3.75 -12.08
N ALA A 41 -7.32 -4.07 -12.88
CA ALA A 41 -7.44 -4.77 -14.16
C ALA A 41 -7.03 -6.25 -14.05
N ASP A 42 -7.20 -7.03 -15.12
CA ASP A 42 -6.75 -8.44 -15.22
C ASP A 42 -7.27 -9.40 -14.12
N ILE A 43 -8.44 -9.07 -13.56
CA ILE A 43 -9.12 -9.89 -12.55
C ILE A 43 -9.52 -11.24 -13.13
N GLY A 44 -9.25 -12.32 -12.39
CA GLY A 44 -9.72 -13.66 -12.74
C GLY A 44 -8.99 -14.31 -13.92
N LEU A 45 -7.91 -13.69 -14.42
CA LEU A 45 -7.06 -14.21 -15.49
C LEU A 45 -6.58 -15.65 -15.19
N SER A 46 -6.32 -15.93 -13.91
CA SER A 46 -5.86 -17.26 -13.48
C SER A 46 -6.85 -18.40 -13.72
N ARG A 47 -8.16 -18.08 -13.81
CA ARG A 47 -9.22 -19.06 -14.08
C ARG A 47 -9.34 -19.41 -15.56
N LEU A 48 -8.83 -18.55 -16.44
CA LEU A 48 -8.88 -18.71 -17.89
C LEU A 48 -7.59 -19.33 -18.45
N MET A 49 -6.52 -19.35 -17.65
CA MET A 49 -5.19 -19.78 -18.04
C MET A 49 -4.93 -21.26 -17.77
N THR A 50 -4.05 -21.85 -18.58
CA THR A 50 -3.45 -23.15 -18.27
C THR A 50 -2.54 -23.04 -17.05
N ALA A 51 -2.25 -24.17 -16.40
CA ALA A 51 -1.32 -24.20 -15.27
C ALA A 51 0.08 -23.62 -15.61
N ALA A 52 0.56 -23.87 -16.83
CA ALA A 52 1.83 -23.33 -17.32
C ALA A 52 1.78 -21.81 -17.49
N ALA A 53 0.72 -21.28 -18.11
CA ALA A 53 0.54 -19.83 -18.25
C ALA A 53 0.42 -19.13 -16.89
N ASN A 54 -0.33 -19.73 -15.96
CA ASN A 54 -0.42 -19.25 -14.57
C ASN A 54 0.94 -19.19 -13.88
N SER A 55 1.75 -20.24 -14.04
CA SER A 55 3.11 -20.27 -13.48
C SER A 55 3.98 -19.15 -14.06
N ASN A 56 3.84 -18.85 -15.34
CA ASN A 56 4.59 -17.77 -16.01
C ASN A 56 4.16 -16.39 -15.51
N VAL A 57 2.85 -16.15 -15.35
CA VAL A 57 2.33 -14.89 -14.79
C VAL A 57 2.84 -14.68 -13.37
N LEU A 58 2.75 -15.71 -12.52
CA LEU A 58 3.32 -15.63 -11.17
C LEU A 58 4.82 -15.33 -11.24
N ALA A 59 5.56 -15.96 -12.17
CA ALA A 59 7.00 -15.75 -12.33
C ALA A 59 7.34 -14.33 -12.71
N ALA A 60 6.59 -13.73 -13.64
CA ALA A 60 6.72 -12.34 -14.02
C ALA A 60 6.45 -11.40 -12.83
N ALA A 61 5.35 -11.59 -12.10
CA ALA A 61 5.05 -10.80 -10.90
C ALA A 61 6.16 -10.91 -9.83
N GLY A 62 6.79 -12.08 -9.71
CA GLY A 62 7.93 -12.27 -8.82
C GLY A 62 9.23 -11.61 -9.28
N ALA A 63 9.49 -11.58 -10.58
CA ALA A 63 10.62 -10.82 -11.13
C ALA A 63 10.45 -9.30 -10.93
N LEU A 64 9.19 -8.85 -10.84
CA LEU A 64 8.84 -7.46 -10.54
C LEU A 64 8.76 -7.16 -9.02
N GLY A 65 9.01 -8.13 -8.14
CA GLY A 65 9.04 -7.91 -6.69
C GLY A 65 7.69 -7.96 -5.96
N TYR A 66 6.56 -8.21 -6.63
CA TYR A 66 5.24 -8.23 -6.01
C TYR A 66 4.85 -9.58 -5.39
N ARG A 67 5.67 -10.61 -5.57
CA ARG A 67 5.33 -12.00 -5.18
C ARG A 67 5.60 -12.25 -3.70
N ALA A 68 4.56 -12.69 -2.99
CA ALA A 68 4.67 -13.18 -1.62
C ALA A 68 5.65 -14.37 -1.49
N PRO A 69 6.47 -14.45 -0.42
CA PRO A 69 7.55 -15.43 -0.30
C PRO A 69 7.05 -16.88 -0.32
N GLU A 70 5.86 -17.17 0.20
CA GLU A 70 5.28 -18.51 0.25
C GLU A 70 4.85 -19.06 -1.12
N LEU A 71 4.66 -18.20 -2.13
CA LEU A 71 4.30 -18.62 -3.49
C LEU A 71 5.38 -19.45 -4.17
N SER A 72 6.64 -19.30 -3.74
CA SER A 72 7.75 -20.16 -4.16
C SER A 72 7.48 -21.65 -3.88
N LYS A 73 6.71 -21.95 -2.83
CA LYS A 73 6.38 -23.31 -2.39
C LYS A 73 4.98 -23.75 -2.83
N LEU A 74 3.97 -22.88 -2.68
CA LEU A 74 2.56 -23.26 -2.81
C LEU A 74 2.03 -23.23 -4.26
N LYS A 75 2.73 -22.57 -5.20
CA LYS A 75 2.35 -22.43 -6.64
C LYS A 75 0.92 -21.97 -6.93
N LYS A 76 0.15 -21.55 -5.92
CA LYS A 76 -1.23 -21.09 -6.03
C LYS A 76 -1.42 -19.83 -5.20
N ALA A 77 -1.95 -18.79 -5.83
CA ALA A 77 -2.32 -17.54 -5.17
C ALA A 77 -3.46 -17.75 -4.16
N SER A 78 -3.47 -16.90 -3.13
CA SER A 78 -4.52 -16.81 -2.12
C SER A 78 -4.86 -15.35 -1.83
N ALA A 79 -5.91 -15.09 -1.06
CA ALA A 79 -6.22 -13.75 -0.59
C ALA A 79 -4.99 -13.10 0.09
N LYS A 80 -4.27 -13.86 0.92
CA LYS A 80 -3.06 -13.37 1.61
C LYS A 80 -1.89 -13.05 0.70
N THR A 81 -1.78 -13.71 -0.45
CA THR A 81 -0.73 -13.34 -1.43
C THR A 81 -1.08 -12.04 -2.13
N ASP A 82 -2.36 -11.76 -2.38
CA ASP A 82 -2.78 -10.48 -2.92
C ASP A 82 -2.57 -9.34 -1.90
N ILE A 83 -2.80 -9.59 -0.60
CA ILE A 83 -2.50 -8.61 0.46
C ILE A 83 -1.02 -8.26 0.50
N TYR A 84 -0.14 -9.25 0.31
CA TYR A 84 1.30 -8.98 0.19
C TYR A 84 1.58 -8.07 -1.01
N SER A 85 1.05 -8.39 -2.19
CA SER A 85 1.24 -7.56 -3.39
C SER A 85 0.67 -6.14 -3.22
N LEU A 86 -0.48 -6.00 -2.53
CA LEU A 86 -1.04 -4.70 -2.17
C LEU A 86 -0.09 -3.93 -1.25
N GLY A 87 0.49 -4.59 -0.25
CA GLY A 87 1.51 -4.00 0.63
C GLY A 87 2.73 -3.52 -0.14
N VAL A 88 3.22 -4.29 -1.10
CA VAL A 88 4.34 -3.88 -1.98
C VAL A 88 3.98 -2.63 -2.80
N ILE A 89 2.77 -2.56 -3.37
CA ILE A 89 2.29 -1.37 -4.09
C ILE A 89 2.25 -0.15 -3.16
N ILE A 90 1.79 -0.31 -1.91
CA ILE A 90 1.77 0.79 -0.94
C ILE A 90 3.20 1.25 -0.60
N LEU A 91 4.15 0.32 -0.42
CA LEU A 91 5.56 0.66 -0.21
C LEU A 91 6.16 1.39 -1.41
N GLU A 92 5.87 0.93 -2.63
CA GLU A 92 6.30 1.59 -3.87
C GLU A 92 5.76 3.04 -3.94
N LEU A 93 4.49 3.26 -3.61
CA LEU A 93 3.89 4.59 -3.55
C LEU A 93 4.54 5.50 -2.48
N LEU A 94 4.89 4.94 -1.31
CA LEU A 94 5.47 5.71 -0.21
C LEU A 94 6.94 6.08 -0.47
N THR A 95 7.68 5.19 -1.13
CA THR A 95 9.14 5.29 -1.27
C THR A 95 9.59 5.79 -2.64
N GLY A 96 8.70 5.79 -3.64
CA GLY A 96 9.04 6.12 -5.03
C GLY A 96 9.96 5.09 -5.70
N ARG A 97 10.19 3.94 -5.05
CA ARG A 97 11.14 2.92 -5.51
C ARG A 97 10.43 1.76 -6.18
N SER A 98 10.98 1.34 -7.32
CA SER A 98 10.56 0.12 -8.01
C SER A 98 10.81 -1.11 -7.12
N PRO A 99 9.81 -1.99 -6.89
CA PRO A 99 9.99 -3.21 -6.12
C PRO A 99 10.86 -4.26 -6.81
N ALA A 100 11.12 -4.10 -8.12
CA ALA A 100 12.05 -4.95 -8.86
C ALA A 100 13.52 -4.64 -8.54
N ASP A 101 13.81 -3.43 -8.05
CA ASP A 101 15.17 -3.01 -7.74
C ASP A 101 15.60 -3.52 -6.36
N THR A 102 16.77 -4.16 -6.32
CA THR A 102 17.35 -4.63 -5.04
C THR A 102 18.35 -3.62 -4.52
N THR A 103 18.27 -3.32 -3.22
CA THR A 103 19.24 -2.45 -2.54
C THR A 103 20.06 -3.29 -1.58
N ASN A 104 21.37 -3.39 -1.79
CA ASN A 104 22.26 -4.24 -0.99
C ASN A 104 21.81 -5.72 -0.90
N GLY A 105 21.19 -6.23 -1.99
CA GLY A 105 20.65 -7.59 -2.04
C GLY A 105 19.33 -7.79 -1.29
N MET A 106 18.74 -6.73 -0.74
CA MET A 106 17.40 -6.75 -0.14
C MET A 106 16.35 -6.33 -1.16
N ASP A 107 15.20 -7.01 -1.12
CA ASP A 107 13.99 -6.54 -1.81
C ASP A 107 13.41 -5.30 -1.10
N LEU A 108 12.44 -4.64 -1.73
CA LEU A 108 11.85 -3.41 -1.19
C LEU A 108 11.27 -3.59 0.24
N PRO A 109 10.43 -4.60 0.52
CA PRO A 109 9.98 -4.89 1.90
C PRO A 109 11.11 -5.06 2.91
N GLN A 110 12.16 -5.80 2.56
CA GLN A 110 13.32 -6.03 3.42
C GLN A 110 14.12 -4.76 3.67
N TRP A 111 14.35 -3.96 2.62
CA TRP A 111 15.07 -2.69 2.72
C TRP A 111 14.31 -1.70 3.61
N VAL A 112 13.00 -1.50 3.39
CA VAL A 112 12.17 -0.64 4.26
C VAL A 112 12.21 -1.16 5.70
N SER A 113 12.02 -2.47 5.90
CA SER A 113 12.08 -3.10 7.22
C SER A 113 13.43 -2.91 7.91
N SER A 114 14.53 -2.84 7.17
CA SER A 114 15.87 -2.63 7.74
C SER A 114 16.03 -1.21 8.28
N ILE A 115 15.51 -0.21 7.58
CA ILE A 115 15.61 1.20 8.00
C ILE A 115 14.73 1.44 9.22
N VAL A 116 13.47 0.99 9.21
CA VAL A 116 12.54 1.25 10.33
C VAL A 116 12.87 0.47 11.60
N LYS A 117 13.68 -0.59 11.51
CA LYS A 117 14.17 -1.34 12.68
C LYS A 117 15.16 -0.55 13.51
N GLU A 118 15.93 0.32 12.86
CA GLU A 118 16.89 1.17 13.54
C GLU A 118 16.18 2.39 14.15
N GLU A 119 15.37 3.08 13.35
CA GLU A 119 14.57 4.21 13.78
C GLU A 119 13.36 4.39 12.85
N TRP A 120 12.18 4.73 13.38
CA TRP A 120 11.01 5.09 12.57
C TRP A 120 11.23 6.47 11.92
N THR A 121 12.07 6.49 10.89
CA THR A 121 12.53 7.71 10.21
C THR A 121 11.73 7.99 8.93
N SER A 122 11.70 9.26 8.55
CA SER A 122 11.11 9.72 7.29
C SER A 122 12.02 9.49 6.07
N GLU A 123 13.25 9.01 6.26
CA GLU A 123 14.22 8.74 5.18
C GLU A 123 13.76 7.70 4.15
N VAL A 124 12.79 6.86 4.51
CA VAL A 124 12.22 5.87 3.60
C VAL A 124 11.29 6.49 2.56
N PHE A 125 10.75 7.68 2.82
CA PHE A 125 9.73 8.30 1.98
C PHE A 125 10.35 8.99 0.77
N ASP A 126 9.58 9.00 -0.33
CA ASP A 126 9.93 9.75 -1.52
C ASP A 126 10.04 11.26 -1.22
N VAL A 127 11.05 11.92 -1.79
CA VAL A 127 11.33 13.33 -1.53
C VAL A 127 10.22 14.24 -2.06
N GLU A 128 9.59 13.91 -3.19
CA GLU A 128 8.47 14.68 -3.73
C GLU A 128 7.24 14.55 -2.84
N LEU A 129 6.98 13.35 -2.31
CA LEU A 129 5.92 13.09 -1.34
C LEU A 129 6.13 13.89 -0.04
N MET A 130 7.37 13.94 0.44
CA MET A 130 7.73 14.73 1.63
C MET A 130 7.63 16.23 1.39
N ARG A 131 7.95 16.72 0.19
CA ARG A 131 7.86 18.15 -0.15
C ARG A 131 6.42 18.65 -0.06
N ASP A 132 5.46 17.88 -0.52
CA ASP A 132 4.04 18.22 -0.40
C ASP A 132 3.58 18.11 1.07
N ALA A 133 4.13 17.16 1.84
CA ALA A 133 3.85 16.96 3.27
C ALA A 133 4.49 18.01 4.20
N THR A 134 5.52 18.75 3.78
CA THR A 134 6.20 19.76 4.62
C THR A 134 5.33 20.95 5.03
N THR A 135 4.10 21.04 4.53
CA THR A 135 3.17 22.14 4.81
C THR A 135 2.00 21.74 5.73
N GLY A 136 1.93 20.51 6.23
CA GLY A 136 0.79 20.04 7.03
C GLY A 136 1.06 18.82 7.94
N PRO A 137 0.04 18.35 8.67
CA PRO A 137 0.10 17.21 9.59
C PRO A 137 0.17 15.83 8.89
N ASP A 138 0.76 15.78 7.69
CA ASP A 138 0.73 14.63 6.79
C ASP A 138 1.81 13.58 7.11
N GLY A 139 2.82 13.94 7.91
CA GLY A 139 3.88 13.02 8.33
C GLY A 139 3.36 11.82 9.13
N ASP A 140 2.35 12.03 9.98
CA ASP A 140 1.70 10.96 10.74
C ASP A 140 0.87 10.04 9.82
N GLU A 141 0.19 10.60 8.79
CA GLU A 141 -0.52 9.81 7.78
C GLU A 141 0.43 8.87 7.02
N LEU A 142 1.58 9.39 6.58
CA LEU A 142 2.59 8.60 5.86
C LEU A 142 3.17 7.50 6.76
N MET A 143 3.48 7.83 8.01
CA MET A 143 4.05 6.89 8.97
C MET A 143 3.06 5.76 9.33
N ASP A 144 1.79 6.07 9.55
CA ASP A 144 0.79 5.04 9.84
C ASP A 144 0.47 4.19 8.61
N THR A 145 0.50 4.80 7.41
CA THR A 145 0.37 4.06 6.14
C THR A 145 1.55 3.10 5.95
N LEU A 146 2.77 3.52 6.30
CA LEU A 146 3.97 2.68 6.27
C LEU A 146 3.86 1.48 7.21
N LYS A 147 3.42 1.68 8.45
CA LYS A 147 3.22 0.60 9.42
C LYS A 147 2.23 -0.44 8.89
N LEU A 148 1.12 0.01 8.31
CA LEU A 148 0.13 -0.88 7.71
C LEU A 148 0.69 -1.62 6.50
N ALA A 149 1.46 -0.95 5.63
CA ALA A 149 2.11 -1.59 4.50
C ALA A 149 3.08 -2.69 4.96
N LEU A 150 3.85 -2.45 6.02
CA LEU A 150 4.75 -3.45 6.63
C LEU A 150 3.99 -4.66 7.20
N GLN A 151 2.82 -4.45 7.80
CA GLN A 151 1.95 -5.56 8.21
C GLN A 151 1.42 -6.37 7.02
N CYS A 152 1.10 -5.70 5.90
CA CYS A 152 0.63 -6.37 4.69
C CYS A 152 1.71 -7.24 4.05
N VAL A 153 2.98 -6.85 4.12
CA VAL A 153 4.12 -7.60 3.57
C VAL A 153 4.79 -8.54 4.57
N ASP A 154 4.13 -8.86 5.69
CA ASP A 154 4.70 -9.80 6.67
C ASP A 154 5.03 -11.16 5.99
N PRO A 155 6.22 -11.76 6.26
CA PRO A 155 6.57 -13.05 5.69
C PRO A 155 5.58 -14.18 6.04
N SER A 156 4.87 -14.06 7.16
CA SER A 156 3.83 -14.98 7.60
C SER A 156 2.46 -14.57 7.05
N PRO A 157 1.80 -15.38 6.19
CA PRO A 157 0.49 -15.06 5.64
C PRO A 157 -0.61 -14.89 6.71
N SER A 158 -0.47 -15.51 7.88
CA SER A 158 -1.43 -15.41 8.97
C SER A 158 -1.33 -14.09 9.72
N ALA A 159 -0.18 -13.40 9.68
CA ALA A 159 0.02 -12.11 10.33
C ALA A 159 -0.54 -10.94 9.48
N ARG A 160 -0.71 -11.16 8.17
CA ARG A 160 -1.24 -10.15 7.26
C ARG A 160 -2.74 -9.90 7.55
N PRO A 161 -3.20 -8.63 7.57
CA PRO A 161 -4.61 -8.29 7.70
C PRO A 161 -5.44 -8.79 6.49
N GLU A 162 -6.76 -8.83 6.65
CA GLU A 162 -7.69 -9.07 5.53
C GLU A 162 -7.90 -7.77 4.72
N ALA A 163 -8.33 -7.89 3.46
CA ALA A 163 -8.49 -6.73 2.56
C ALA A 163 -9.41 -5.65 3.13
N ARG A 164 -10.54 -6.04 3.75
CA ARG A 164 -11.44 -5.10 4.44
C ARG A 164 -10.77 -4.34 5.56
N GLU A 165 -9.91 -5.00 6.31
CA GLU A 165 -9.22 -4.42 7.45
C GLU A 165 -8.15 -3.42 6.97
N VAL A 166 -7.43 -3.74 5.89
CA VAL A 166 -6.51 -2.80 5.23
C VAL A 166 -7.27 -1.54 4.78
N LEU A 167 -8.39 -1.69 4.09
CA LEU A 167 -9.22 -0.56 3.67
C LEU A 167 -9.67 0.28 4.87
N ARG A 168 -10.22 -0.38 5.91
CA ARG A 168 -10.72 0.29 7.11
C ARG A 168 -9.63 1.11 7.80
N GLN A 169 -8.43 0.55 7.96
CA GLN A 169 -7.31 1.27 8.56
C GLN A 169 -6.87 2.44 7.68
N LEU A 170 -6.71 2.25 6.37
CA LEU A 170 -6.36 3.34 5.45
C LEU A 170 -7.40 4.49 5.47
N GLU A 171 -8.69 4.19 5.59
CA GLU A 171 -9.75 5.21 5.69
C GLU A 171 -9.72 5.95 7.03
N GLN A 172 -9.23 5.32 8.10
CA GLN A 172 -9.08 5.93 9.42
C GLN A 172 -7.82 6.78 9.57
N ILE A 173 -6.79 6.52 8.76
CA ILE A 173 -5.64 7.41 8.64
C ILE A 173 -6.14 8.71 7.98
N ARG A 174 -6.35 9.73 8.81
CA ARG A 174 -6.85 11.05 8.40
C ARG A 174 -5.66 11.95 8.07
N PRO A 175 -5.79 12.82 7.05
CA PRO A 175 -4.95 14.01 6.99
C PRO A 175 -5.26 14.83 8.25
N GLY A 176 -4.23 15.19 9.01
CA GLY A 176 -4.45 15.79 10.33
C GLY A 176 -5.39 17.00 10.25
N GLN A 177 -6.34 17.07 11.18
CA GLN A 177 -7.23 18.21 11.24
C GLN A 177 -6.44 19.43 11.71
N GLU A 178 -6.46 20.52 10.94
CA GLU A 178 -6.26 21.84 11.51
C GLU A 178 -7.27 21.99 12.67
N GLY A 179 -6.75 22.11 13.90
CA GLY A 179 -7.59 22.44 15.05
C GLY A 179 -8.29 23.78 14.79
N PRO A 180 -9.50 24.00 15.35
CA PRO A 180 -10.12 25.32 15.27
C PRO A 180 -9.14 26.31 15.90
N GLY A 181 -8.59 27.19 15.07
CA GLY A 181 -7.71 28.27 15.52
C GLY A 181 -8.41 29.03 16.63
N ASP A 182 -7.66 29.32 17.70
CA ASP A 182 -8.06 30.24 18.76
C ASP A 182 -8.60 31.52 18.10
N GLU A 183 -9.93 31.67 18.07
CA GLU A 183 -10.54 32.99 18.04
C GLU A 183 -10.22 33.61 19.39
N ALA A 184 -9.06 34.27 19.43
CA ALA A 184 -8.67 35.15 20.50
C ALA A 184 -9.85 36.08 20.80
N HIS A 185 -10.40 35.94 22.00
CA HIS A 185 -11.25 36.93 22.63
C HIS A 185 -10.56 38.30 22.53
N VAL A 186 -10.98 39.12 21.57
CA VAL A 186 -10.69 40.55 21.59
C VAL A 186 -11.59 41.15 22.68
N ALA A 187 -11.11 41.09 23.91
CA ALA A 187 -11.49 42.05 24.92
C ALA A 187 -10.70 43.34 24.62
N SER A 188 -11.39 44.37 24.14
CA SER A 188 -10.93 45.75 24.25
C SER A 188 -12.07 46.60 24.78
N ALA A 189 -12.12 46.68 26.12
CA ALA A 189 -12.62 47.86 26.79
C ALA A 189 -11.54 48.94 26.75
N SER A 190 -11.87 50.14 26.24
CA SER A 190 -11.31 51.46 26.58
C SER A 190 -12.00 52.50 25.70
N ASN A 191 -12.91 53.28 26.29
CA ASN A 191 -12.75 54.73 26.58
C ASN A 191 -12.90 55.64 25.34
N GLU A 192 -14.09 56.21 25.17
CA GLU A 192 -14.40 57.65 25.34
C GLU A 192 -15.92 57.86 25.40
#